data_AF-A0A2D7GA34-F1
#
_entry.id   AF-A0A2D7GA34-F1
#
_cell.length_a   1.000
_cell.length_b   1.000
_cell.length_c   1.000
_cell.angle_alpha   90.00
_cell.angle_beta   90.00
_cell.angle_gamma   90.00
#
_symmetry.space_group_name_H-M   'P 1'
#
loop_
_entity.id
_entity.type
_entity.pdbx_description
1 polymer ?
#
loop_
_entity_poly.entity_id
_entity_poly.type
_entity_poly.pdbx_seq_one_letter_code
_entity_poly.pdbx_strand_id
1 'polypeptide(L)'
;MIGDETDGTVTPQDLGLNWAVSKKKKDFLGKRAQQRNYMIDLSRWRLVGLETLDGSVLPDGAYAVGEGSNANGQKNTIGRVTSTYFSPTLRRGIALGLVKNGPERMGDIISFPKIDGTQVKVKIVAPVFYDKLGEKQNV
;
A
#
# COMPACT_ATOMS: atom_id res chain seq x y z
N MET A 1 -10.59 3.26 -3.61
CA MET A 1 -10.10 3.77 -2.29
C MET A 1 -10.98 3.34 -1.13
N ILE A 2 -12.25 3.77 -1.03
CA ILE A 2 -13.12 3.21 0.02
C ILE A 2 -13.62 1.83 -0.44
N GLY A 3 -13.48 0.83 0.41
CA GLY A 3 -13.82 -0.57 0.12
C GLY A 3 -12.63 -1.41 -0.37
N ASP A 4 -11.76 -0.84 -1.20
CA ASP A 4 -10.59 -1.54 -1.74
C ASP A 4 -9.32 -1.27 -0.89
N GLU A 5 -8.86 -0.02 -0.86
CA GLU A 5 -7.71 0.40 -0.03
C GLU A 5 -8.05 0.45 1.47
N THR A 6 -9.34 0.38 1.84
CA THR A 6 -9.81 0.43 3.23
C THR A 6 -10.70 -0.75 3.57
N ASP A 7 -10.46 -1.38 4.72
CA ASP A 7 -11.22 -2.54 5.23
C ASP A 7 -11.80 -2.29 6.64
N GLY A 8 -11.94 -1.03 7.05
CA GLY A 8 -12.35 -0.64 8.40
C GLY A 8 -11.21 -0.56 9.42
N THR A 9 -10.01 -1.05 9.08
CA THR A 9 -8.83 -0.92 9.95
C THR A 9 -7.89 0.21 9.54
N VAL A 10 -8.12 0.82 8.37
CA VAL A 10 -7.25 1.80 7.72
C VAL A 10 -7.66 3.22 8.07
N THR A 11 -6.66 4.07 8.37
CA THR A 11 -6.85 5.50 8.68
C THR A 11 -6.48 6.39 7.49
N PRO A 12 -6.89 7.67 7.48
CA PRO A 12 -6.39 8.63 6.50
C PRO A 12 -4.86 8.72 6.47
N GLN A 13 -4.20 8.61 7.61
CA GLN A 13 -2.74 8.62 7.73
C GLN A 13 -2.11 7.42 7.03
N ASP A 14 -2.72 6.24 7.15
CA ASP A 14 -2.26 5.02 6.48
C ASP A 14 -2.33 5.16 4.96
N LEU A 15 -3.30 5.93 4.44
CA LEU A 15 -3.46 6.22 3.01
C LEU A 15 -2.57 7.37 2.50
N GLY A 16 -1.71 7.94 3.35
CA GLY A 16 -0.93 9.14 2.99
C GLY A 16 -1.76 10.43 2.95
N LEU A 17 -3.01 10.41 3.39
CA LEU A 17 -3.94 11.56 3.41
C LEU A 17 -3.79 12.41 4.68
N ASN A 18 -2.57 12.50 5.22
CA ASN A 18 -2.26 13.31 6.40
C ASN A 18 -2.67 14.79 6.23
N TRP A 19 -2.64 15.29 4.99
CA TRP A 19 -3.04 16.65 4.63
C TRP A 19 -4.54 16.90 4.81
N ALA A 20 -5.37 15.86 4.72
CA ALA A 20 -6.82 15.96 4.87
C ALA A 20 -7.27 15.93 6.34
N VAL A 21 -6.37 15.57 7.27
CA VAL A 21 -6.66 15.54 8.71
C VAL A 21 -6.40 16.91 9.33
N SER A 22 -7.45 17.58 9.83
CA SER A 22 -7.31 18.93 10.36
C SER A 22 -6.44 18.98 11.62
N LYS A 23 -5.33 19.72 11.55
CA LYS A 23 -4.49 20.05 12.72
C LYS A 23 -4.98 21.31 13.46
N LYS A 24 -5.78 22.15 12.80
CA LYS A 24 -6.26 23.44 13.32
C LYS A 24 -7.55 23.33 14.14
N LYS A 25 -8.50 22.50 13.69
CA LYS A 25 -9.77 22.34 14.40
C LYS A 25 -9.52 21.71 15.78
N LYS A 26 -10.18 22.25 16.80
CA LYS A 26 -10.10 21.71 18.17
C LYS A 26 -10.48 20.22 18.19
N ASP A 27 -11.58 19.85 17.52
CA ASP A 27 -12.03 18.45 17.44
C ASP A 27 -12.80 18.12 16.15
N PHE A 28 -12.95 16.81 15.87
CA PHE A 28 -13.84 16.21 14.87
C PHE A 28 -14.06 14.72 15.17
N LEU A 29 -15.13 14.12 14.65
CA LEU A 29 -15.43 12.70 14.87
C LEU A 29 -14.26 11.80 14.44
N GLY A 30 -13.78 10.97 15.35
CA GLY A 30 -12.64 10.08 15.14
C GLY A 30 -11.27 10.64 15.56
N LYS A 31 -11.11 11.95 15.78
CA LYS A 31 -9.83 12.57 16.15
C LYS A 31 -9.20 11.94 17.40
N ARG A 32 -10.01 11.74 18.45
CA ARG A 32 -9.57 11.10 19.70
C ARG A 32 -9.08 9.66 19.50
N ALA A 33 -9.72 8.91 18.60
CA ALA A 33 -9.36 7.52 18.33
C ALA A 33 -7.99 7.41 17.63
N GLN A 34 -7.70 8.34 16.70
CA GLN A 34 -6.43 8.40 15.98
C GLN A 34 -5.21 8.61 16.89
N GLN A 35 -5.39 9.03 18.15
CA GLN A 35 -4.32 9.24 19.14
C GLN A 35 -4.03 8.01 20.01
N ARG A 36 -4.77 6.90 19.84
CA ARG A 36 -4.54 5.67 20.62
C ARG A 36 -3.24 4.99 20.19
N ASN A 37 -2.60 4.26 21.10
CA ASN A 37 -1.29 3.62 20.89
C ASN A 37 -1.19 2.82 19.58
N TYR A 38 -2.21 2.02 19.23
CA TYR A 38 -2.21 1.24 18.00
C TYR A 38 -2.39 2.08 16.72
N MET A 39 -3.00 3.27 16.84
CA MET A 39 -3.27 4.16 15.71
C MET A 39 -2.08 5.07 15.39
N ILE A 40 -1.18 5.26 16.36
CA ILE A 40 0.07 6.03 16.19
C ILE A 40 1.29 5.13 15.95
N ASP A 41 1.08 3.81 15.89
CA ASP A 41 2.16 2.85 15.64
C ASP A 41 2.72 3.05 14.22
N LEU A 42 4.02 3.31 14.13
CA LEU A 42 4.71 3.52 12.86
C LEU A 42 4.82 2.22 12.03
N SER A 43 4.58 1.08 12.67
CA SER A 43 4.62 -0.25 12.07
C SER A 43 3.32 -0.69 11.40
N ARG A 44 2.32 0.20 11.34
CA ARG A 44 1.09 -0.02 10.58
C ARG A 44 1.37 -0.18 9.09
N TRP A 45 0.47 -0.89 8.42
CA TRP A 45 0.53 -1.01 6.97
C TRP A 45 0.03 0.27 6.31
N ARG A 46 0.81 0.79 5.38
CA ARG A 46 0.57 2.08 4.75
C ARG A 46 0.60 1.96 3.23
N LEU A 47 -0.19 2.80 2.58
CA LEU A 47 -0.43 2.79 1.15
C LEU A 47 0.85 3.11 0.39
N VAL A 48 1.16 2.25 -0.58
CA VAL A 48 2.27 2.40 -1.51
C VAL A 48 1.83 1.99 -2.92
N GLY A 49 2.60 2.41 -3.91
CA GLY A 49 2.58 1.82 -5.23
C GLY A 49 3.44 0.56 -5.26
N LEU A 50 3.01 -0.40 -6.07
CA LEU A 50 3.65 -1.69 -6.31
C LEU A 50 3.94 -1.82 -7.81
N GLU A 51 5.21 -1.74 -8.18
CA GLU A 51 5.68 -1.87 -9.56
C GLU A 51 6.31 -3.24 -9.78
N THR A 52 5.70 -4.09 -10.62
CA THR A 52 6.25 -5.42 -10.93
C THR A 52 7.52 -5.28 -11.76
N LEU A 53 8.55 -6.07 -11.43
CA LEU A 53 9.82 -6.03 -12.15
C LEU A 53 9.76 -6.70 -13.53
N ASP A 54 8.80 -7.60 -13.72
CA ASP A 54 8.55 -8.32 -14.97
C ASP A 54 7.44 -7.69 -15.83
N GLY A 55 6.83 -6.58 -15.36
CA GLY A 55 5.73 -5.91 -16.03
C GLY A 55 4.38 -6.64 -15.94
N SER A 56 4.31 -7.78 -15.24
CA SER A 56 3.08 -8.55 -15.07
C SER A 56 2.06 -7.82 -14.19
N VAL A 57 0.79 -8.23 -14.28
CA VAL A 57 -0.27 -7.75 -13.38
C VAL A 57 -0.26 -8.64 -12.13
N LEU A 58 -0.23 -8.04 -10.95
CA LEU A 58 -0.34 -8.80 -9.70
C LEU A 58 -1.76 -9.36 -9.53
N PRO A 59 -1.92 -10.56 -8.94
CA PRO A 59 -3.24 -11.04 -8.54
C PRO A 59 -3.86 -10.13 -7.48
N ASP A 60 -5.17 -9.93 -7.57
CA ASP A 60 -5.91 -9.14 -6.58
C ASP A 60 -5.89 -9.84 -5.21
N GLY A 61 -5.80 -9.04 -4.14
CA GLY A 61 -5.71 -9.53 -2.76
C GLY A 61 -4.43 -10.31 -2.41
N ALA A 62 -3.44 -10.41 -3.30
CA ALA A 62 -2.21 -11.15 -3.04
C ALA A 62 -1.43 -10.57 -1.84
N TYR A 63 -0.84 -11.46 -1.04
CA TYR A 63 -0.06 -11.06 0.15
C TYR A 63 1.44 -10.99 -0.14
N ALA A 64 2.08 -9.93 0.34
CA ALA A 64 3.53 -9.79 0.34
C ALA A 64 4.12 -10.59 1.51
N VAL A 65 5.17 -11.36 1.22
CA VAL A 65 5.91 -12.12 2.23
C VAL A 65 7.23 -11.44 2.58
N GLY A 66 7.55 -11.42 3.87
CA GLY A 66 8.81 -10.94 4.42
C GLY A 66 9.71 -12.08 4.87
N GLU A 67 10.81 -11.71 5.52
CA GLU A 67 11.77 -12.67 6.06
C GLU A 67 11.23 -13.39 7.31
N GLY A 68 11.76 -14.59 7.54
CA GLY A 68 11.38 -15.44 8.66
C GLY A 68 10.02 -16.14 8.50
N SER A 69 9.65 -16.85 9.55
CA SER A 69 8.36 -17.53 9.69
C SER A 69 7.73 -17.19 11.03
N ASN A 70 6.41 -17.24 11.09
CA ASN A 70 5.65 -17.13 12.33
C ASN A 70 5.70 -18.44 13.15
N ALA A 71 5.09 -18.43 14.33
CA ALA A 71 5.04 -19.60 15.22
C ALA A 71 4.35 -20.84 14.60
N ASN A 72 3.58 -20.65 13.52
CA ASN A 72 2.90 -21.71 12.79
C ASN A 72 3.71 -22.21 11.58
N GLY A 73 4.97 -21.76 11.42
CA GLY A 73 5.83 -22.14 10.30
C GLY A 73 5.50 -21.44 8.98
N GLN A 74 4.57 -20.49 8.96
CA GLN A 74 4.18 -19.74 7.76
C GLN A 74 5.10 -18.54 7.57
N LYS A 75 5.36 -18.14 6.31
CA LYS A 75 6.10 -16.90 6.04
C LYS A 75 5.40 -15.69 6.66
N ASN A 76 6.20 -14.74 7.14
CA ASN A 76 5.66 -13.51 7.71
C ASN A 76 4.98 -12.65 6.65
N THR A 77 3.72 -12.30 6.85
CA THR A 77 3.00 -11.38 5.96
C THR A 77 3.37 -9.94 6.28
N ILE A 78 3.77 -9.18 5.25
CA ILE A 78 4.23 -7.79 5.40
C ILE A 78 3.40 -6.79 4.59
N GLY A 79 2.37 -7.25 3.89
CA GLY A 79 1.48 -6.37 3.15
C GLY A 79 0.52 -7.14 2.24
N ARG A 80 -0.31 -6.40 1.51
CA ARG A 80 -1.24 -6.94 0.52
C ARG A 80 -1.44 -6.01 -0.66
N VAL A 81 -1.80 -6.58 -1.80
CA VAL A 81 -2.40 -5.86 -2.93
C VAL A 81 -3.82 -5.44 -2.57
N THR A 82 -4.19 -4.20 -2.89
CA THR A 82 -5.57 -3.68 -2.73
C THR A 82 -6.24 -3.36 -4.05
N SER A 83 -5.47 -2.91 -5.03
CA SER A 83 -5.92 -2.63 -6.40
C SER A 83 -4.81 -3.02 -7.36
N THR A 84 -5.16 -3.64 -8.50
CA THR A 84 -4.17 -4.12 -9.47
C THR A 84 -4.73 -4.11 -10.89
N TYR A 85 -3.97 -3.57 -11.85
CA TYR A 85 -4.41 -3.40 -13.23
C TYR A 85 -3.24 -3.41 -14.21
N PHE A 86 -3.53 -3.74 -15.46
CA PHE A 86 -2.65 -3.37 -16.57
C PHE A 86 -2.90 -1.90 -16.94
N SER A 87 -1.86 -1.07 -16.91
CA SER A 87 -1.96 0.32 -17.37
C SER A 87 -1.63 0.41 -18.86
N PRO A 88 -2.58 0.73 -19.76
CA PRO A 88 -2.28 0.93 -21.17
C PRO A 88 -1.37 2.14 -21.39
N THR A 89 -1.49 3.18 -20.55
CA THR A 89 -0.67 4.39 -20.62
C THR A 89 0.79 4.13 -20.26
N LEU A 90 1.03 3.31 -19.23
CA LEU A 90 2.39 2.98 -18.77
C LEU A 90 2.93 1.68 -19.39
N ARG A 91 2.09 0.96 -20.16
CA ARG A 91 2.38 -0.33 -20.81
C ARG A 91 2.96 -1.39 -19.87
N ARG A 92 2.43 -1.47 -18.64
CA ARG A 92 2.86 -2.42 -17.60
C ARG A 92 1.78 -2.63 -16.54
N GLY A 93 1.89 -3.71 -15.79
CA GLY A 93 1.14 -3.90 -14.56
C GLY A 93 1.50 -2.85 -13.50
N ILE A 94 0.48 -2.31 -12.86
CA ILE A 94 0.59 -1.41 -11.71
C ILE A 94 -0.37 -1.88 -10.61
N ALA A 95 0.02 -1.67 -9.37
CA ALA A 95 -0.83 -1.98 -8.24
C ALA A 95 -0.67 -0.96 -7.11
N LEU A 96 -1.71 -0.85 -6.30
CA LEU A 96 -1.66 -0.26 -4.98
C LEU A 96 -1.66 -1.38 -3.94
N GLY A 97 -1.04 -1.11 -2.79
CA GLY A 97 -1.06 -2.03 -1.68
C GLY A 97 -0.78 -1.35 -0.35
N LEU A 98 -1.13 -2.05 0.72
CA LEU A 98 -0.79 -1.66 2.08
C LEU A 98 0.40 -2.50 2.51
N VAL A 99 1.52 -1.85 2.82
CA VAL A 99 2.77 -2.52 3.22
C VAL A 99 3.24 -2.01 4.56
N LYS A 100 3.68 -2.93 5.43
CA LYS A 100 4.31 -2.64 6.72
C LYS A 100 5.52 -1.72 6.50
N ASN A 101 5.46 -0.53 7.10
CA ASN A 101 6.47 0.54 6.93
C ASN A 101 6.67 0.94 5.45
N GLY A 102 5.62 0.85 4.64
CA GLY A 102 5.72 1.00 3.18
C GLY A 102 6.43 2.30 2.73
N PRO A 103 5.99 3.49 3.19
CA PRO A 103 6.61 4.75 2.80
C PRO A 103 8.11 4.87 3.11
N GLU A 104 8.60 4.24 4.18
CA GLU A 104 10.01 4.24 4.57
C GLU A 104 10.85 3.24 3.78
N ARG A 105 10.19 2.35 3.03
CA ARG A 105 10.80 1.25 2.26
C ARG A 105 10.77 1.52 0.77
N MET A 106 10.73 2.80 0.39
CA MET A 106 10.67 3.22 -1.00
C MET A 106 11.90 2.68 -1.76
N GLY A 107 11.65 1.93 -2.83
CA GLY A 107 12.70 1.29 -3.62
C GLY A 107 13.05 -0.14 -3.22
N ASP A 108 12.61 -0.62 -2.05
CA ASP A 108 12.75 -2.02 -1.65
C ASP A 108 12.08 -2.96 -2.65
N ILE A 109 12.63 -4.15 -2.79
CA ILE A 109 12.03 -5.25 -3.56
C ILE A 109 11.40 -6.24 -2.59
N ILE A 110 10.10 -6.49 -2.77
CA ILE A 110 9.33 -7.49 -2.02
C ILE A 110 8.76 -8.55 -2.95
N SER A 111 8.39 -9.70 -2.39
CA SER A 111 7.89 -10.85 -3.15
C SER A 111 6.42 -11.12 -2.88
N PHE A 112 5.68 -11.42 -3.96
CA PHE A 112 4.31 -11.90 -3.91
C PHE A 112 4.27 -13.33 -4.48
N PRO A 113 4.05 -14.36 -3.64
CA PRO A 113 3.90 -15.73 -4.09
C PRO A 113 2.65 -15.89 -4.96
N LYS A 114 2.75 -16.75 -5.98
CA LYS A 114 1.64 -17.17 -6.84
C LYS A 114 1.21 -18.60 -6.46
N ILE A 115 -0.02 -18.96 -6.86
CA ILE A 115 -0.59 -20.29 -6.63
C ILE A 115 0.16 -21.42 -7.37
N ASP A 116 0.89 -21.07 -8.43
CA ASP A 116 1.71 -22.00 -9.22
C ASP A 116 3.10 -22.27 -8.62
N GLY A 117 3.38 -21.73 -7.43
CA GLY A 117 4.66 -21.85 -6.73
C GLY A 117 5.73 -20.86 -7.19
N THR A 118 5.46 -20.05 -8.22
CA THR A 118 6.35 -18.96 -8.63
C THR A 118 6.13 -17.72 -7.73
N GLN A 119 6.94 -16.68 -7.92
CA GLN A 119 6.80 -15.42 -7.20
C GLN A 119 7.02 -14.23 -8.13
N VAL A 120 6.29 -13.15 -7.90
CA VAL A 120 6.52 -11.86 -8.58
C VAL A 120 7.32 -10.97 -7.65
N LYS A 121 8.45 -10.46 -8.14
CA LYS A 121 9.21 -9.43 -7.45
C LYS A 121 8.66 -8.05 -7.81
N VAL A 122 8.50 -7.22 -6.79
CA VAL A 122 7.83 -5.94 -6.90
C VAL A 122 8.64 -4.89 -6.18
N LYS A 123 8.86 -3.74 -6.82
CA LYS A 123 9.47 -2.57 -6.21
C LYS A 123 8.40 -1.73 -5.52
N ILE A 124 8.67 -1.33 -4.28
CA ILE A 124 7.85 -0.34 -3.57
C ILE A 124 8.11 1.03 -4.18
N VAL A 125 7.05 1.71 -4.64
CA VAL A 125 7.12 3.02 -5.28
C VAL A 125 6.04 3.96 -4.73
N ALA A 126 6.08 5.23 -5.13
CA ALA A 126 5.03 6.18 -4.79
C ALA A 126 3.68 5.71 -5.37
N PRO A 127 2.56 5.83 -4.64
CA PRO A 127 1.25 5.35 -5.09
C PRO A 127 0.69 6.11 -6.30
N VAL A 128 1.23 7.29 -6.60
CA VAL A 128 0.85 8.06 -7.79
C VAL A 128 1.73 7.63 -8.96
N PHE A 129 1.20 6.79 -9.85
CA PHE A 129 1.96 6.24 -10.99
C PHE A 129 2.05 7.16 -12.19
N TYR A 130 1.05 8.01 -12.40
CA TYR A 130 0.89 8.81 -13.61
C TYR A 130 0.63 10.27 -13.24
N ASP A 131 1.20 11.18 -14.02
CA ASP A 131 1.08 12.64 -13.86
C ASP A 131 1.29 13.11 -12.40
N LYS A 132 2.43 12.74 -11.81
CA LYS A 132 2.74 13.04 -10.40
C LYS A 132 2.72 14.53 -10.06
N LEU A 133 3.02 15.38 -11.04
CA LEU A 133 3.05 16.83 -10.88
C LEU A 133 1.68 17.48 -11.18
N GLY A 134 0.70 16.71 -11.66
CA GLY A 134 -0.63 17.21 -11.99
C GLY A 134 -0.66 18.17 -13.17
N GLU A 135 0.26 18.03 -14.13
CA GLU A 135 0.41 18.93 -15.27
C GLU A 135 -0.84 18.91 -16.17
N LYS A 136 -1.64 17.84 -16.12
CA LYS A 136 -2.83 17.65 -16.96
C LYS A 136 -4.14 18.06 -16.28
N GLN A 137 -4.09 18.64 -15.09
CA GLN A 137 -5.28 18.98 -14.32
C GLN A 137 -6.00 20.26 -14.82
N ASN A 138 -5.33 21.11 -15.60
CA ASN A 138 -5.90 22.38 -16.08
C ASN A 138 -6.92 22.14 -17.20
N VAL A 139 -8.16 21.79 -16.80
CA VAL A 139 -9.37 21.80 -17.62
C VAL A 139 -10.31 22.91 -17.19
#